data_AF-A0A971AKE0-F1
#
_entry.id   AF-A0A971AKE0-F1
#
_cell.length_a   1.000
_cell.length_b   1.000
_cell.length_c   1.000
_cell.angle_alpha   90.00
_cell.angle_beta   90.00
_cell.angle_gamma   90.00
#
_symmetry.space_group_name_H-M   'P 1'
#
loop_
_entity.id
_entity.type
_entity.pdbx_description
1 polymer ?
#
loop_
_entity_poly.entity_id
_entity_poly.type
_entity_poly.pdbx_seq_one_letter_code
_entity_poly.pdbx_strand_id
1 'polypeptide(L)'
;MSEVLRELVVSLSLDSDNFTRNLRTINQQIKEAESSFRLAGAGIEKFESTVQGTQSKLSMLGSKLQEQNRAVEQYCRSLVAANQKLTDSSTRQEKMKTSLMAARSELEKSYNSDR
;
A
#
# COMPACT_ATOMS: atom_id res chain seq x y z
N MET A 1 -24.53 -7.58 -8.50
CA MET A 1 -23.86 -6.47 -7.77
C MET A 1 -22.81 -6.96 -6.77
N SER A 2 -22.87 -8.19 -6.26
CA SER A 2 -21.95 -8.67 -5.21
C SER A 2 -20.55 -9.12 -5.70
N GLU A 3 -20.39 -9.53 -6.96
CA GLU A 3 -19.11 -10.01 -7.52
C GLU A 3 -18.03 -8.91 -7.54
N VAL A 4 -18.40 -7.73 -8.06
CA VAL A 4 -17.49 -6.59 -8.26
C VAL A 4 -16.99 -6.06 -6.91
N LEU A 5 -17.87 -5.99 -5.91
CA LEU A 5 -17.48 -5.57 -4.57
C LEU A 5 -16.53 -6.58 -3.91
N ARG A 6 -16.75 -7.89 -4.14
CA ARG A 6 -15.86 -8.95 -3.64
C ARG A 6 -14.48 -8.89 -4.29
N GLU A 7 -14.39 -8.77 -5.61
CA GLU A 7 -13.11 -8.63 -6.32
C GLU A 7 -12.33 -7.39 -5.85
N LEU A 8 -13.03 -6.26 -5.67
CA LEU A 8 -12.42 -5.04 -5.15
C LEU A 8 -11.82 -5.27 -3.75
N VAL A 9 -12.61 -5.81 -2.82
CA VAL A 9 -12.16 -6.07 -1.43
C VAL A 9 -10.98 -7.05 -1.37
N VAL A 10 -11.00 -8.12 -2.17
CA VAL A 10 -9.88 -9.08 -2.24
C VAL A 10 -8.61 -8.38 -2.74
N SER A 11 -8.74 -7.58 -3.80
CA SER A 11 -7.59 -6.88 -4.39
C SER A 11 -7.00 -5.82 -3.47
N LEU A 12 -7.82 -5.13 -2.66
CA LEU A 12 -7.36 -4.17 -1.64
C LEU A 12 -6.69 -4.87 -0.46
N SER A 13 -7.23 -6.03 -0.05
CA SER A 13 -6.67 -6.82 1.04
C SER A 13 -5.27 -7.36 0.68
N LEU A 14 -5.10 -7.89 -0.53
CA LEU A 14 -3.80 -8.36 -1.02
C LEU A 14 -2.76 -7.23 -1.08
N ASP A 15 -3.14 -6.03 -1.52
CA ASP A 15 -2.25 -4.87 -1.53
C ASP A 15 -1.86 -4.46 -0.10
N SER A 16 -2.82 -4.48 0.83
CA SER A 16 -2.59 -4.17 2.26
C SER A 16 -1.65 -5.19 2.93
N ASP A 17 -1.78 -6.47 2.61
CA ASP A 17 -0.91 -7.53 3.12
C ASP A 17 0.53 -7.38 2.62
N ASN A 18 0.70 -7.08 1.32
CA ASN A 18 2.00 -6.81 0.71
C ASN A 18 2.65 -5.55 1.32
N PHE A 19 1.85 -4.50 1.53
CA PHE A 19 2.27 -3.27 2.20
C PHE A 19 2.78 -3.55 3.63
N THR A 20 1.99 -4.30 4.42
CA THR A 20 2.32 -4.65 5.81
C THR A 20 3.61 -5.46 5.92
N ARG A 21 3.85 -6.40 4.99
CA ARG A 21 5.09 -7.18 4.94
C ARG A 21 6.31 -6.30 4.65
N ASN A 22 6.21 -5.40 3.67
CA ASN A 22 7.31 -4.48 3.34
C ASN A 22 7.65 -3.58 4.53
N LEU A 23 6.64 -3.03 5.22
CA LEU A 23 6.85 -2.18 6.40
C LEU A 23 7.49 -2.94 7.57
N ARG A 24 7.15 -4.22 7.76
CA ARG A 24 7.80 -5.07 8.76
C ARG A 24 9.28 -5.26 8.45
N THR A 25 9.64 -5.54 7.19
CA THR A 25 11.03 -5.68 6.76
C THR A 25 11.83 -4.38 6.97
N ILE A 26 11.25 -3.24 6.59
CA ILE A 26 11.85 -1.91 6.79
C ILE A 26 12.15 -1.67 8.28
N ASN A 27 11.16 -1.91 9.15
CA ASN A 27 11.34 -1.74 10.59
C ASN A 27 12.41 -2.65 11.19
N GLN A 28 12.55 -3.88 10.66
CA GLN A 28 13.58 -4.81 11.10
C GLN A 28 14.98 -4.29 10.73
N GLN A 29 15.16 -3.77 9.51
CA GLN A 29 16.43 -3.16 9.08
C GLN A 29 16.81 -1.93 9.91
N ILE A 30 15.82 -1.09 10.27
CA ILE A 30 16.06 0.05 11.17
C ILE A 30 16.55 -0.43 12.54
N LYS A 31 15.90 -1.45 13.13
CA LYS A 31 16.30 -2.01 14.43
C LYS A 31 17.71 -2.61 14.40
N GLU A 32 18.08 -3.26 13.30
CA GLU A 32 19.42 -3.83 13.12
C GLU A 32 20.49 -2.74 13.04
N ALA A 33 20.22 -1.66 12.30
CA ALA A 33 21.09 -0.50 12.23
C ALA A 33 21.26 0.18 13.60
N GLU A 34 20.16 0.38 14.34
CA GLU A 34 20.17 0.94 15.70
C GLU A 34 20.93 0.03 16.69
N SER A 35 20.78 -1.30 16.57
CA SER A 35 21.51 -2.26 17.41
C SER A 35 23.01 -2.28 17.10
N SER A 36 23.38 -2.20 15.82
CA SER A 36 24.78 -2.15 15.36
C SER A 36 25.47 -0.88 15.86
N PHE A 37 24.76 0.26 15.81
CA PHE A 37 25.22 1.52 16.38
C PHE A 37 25.45 1.42 17.90
N ARG A 38 24.51 0.84 18.64
CA ARG A 38 24.63 0.65 20.09
C ARG A 38 25.78 -0.28 20.47
N LEU A 39 25.99 -1.37 19.70
CA LEU A 39 27.12 -2.29 19.88
C LEU A 39 28.46 -1.60 19.63
N ALA A 40 28.58 -0.76 18.60
CA ALA A 40 29.80 -0.01 18.32
C ALA A 40 30.16 1.00 19.43
N GLY A 41 29.16 1.54 20.13
CA GLY A 41 29.35 2.42 21.29
C GLY A 41 29.51 1.71 22.64
N ALA A 42 29.25 0.39 22.71
CA ALA A 42 29.35 -0.38 23.94
C ALA A 42 30.83 -0.58 24.32
N GLY A 43 31.37 0.33 25.12
CA GLY A 43 32.75 0.30 25.60
C GLY A 43 33.48 1.64 25.50
N ILE A 44 32.90 2.65 24.83
CA ILE A 44 33.48 3.99 24.71
C ILE A 44 32.58 4.99 25.46
N GLU A 45 33.04 5.45 26.63
CA GLU A 45 32.35 6.49 27.39
C GLU A 45 32.27 7.78 26.54
N LYS A 46 31.07 8.37 26.43
CA LYS A 46 30.79 9.51 25.53
C LYS A 46 31.01 9.24 24.02
N PHE A 47 30.91 7.99 23.55
CA PHE A 47 30.99 7.64 22.13
C PHE A 47 30.18 8.59 21.24
N GLU A 48 28.93 8.88 21.62
CA GLU A 48 28.03 9.78 20.88
C GLU A 48 28.56 11.21 20.70
N SER A 49 29.52 11.64 21.53
CA SER A 49 30.19 12.96 21.48
C SER A 49 31.49 12.93 20.67
N THR A 50 31.99 11.74 20.34
CA THR A 50 33.19 11.57 19.50
C THR A 50 32.83 11.70 18.03
N VAL A 51 33.79 12.09 17.20
CA VAL A 51 33.60 12.17 15.74
C VAL A 51 33.08 10.86 15.15
N GLN A 52 33.55 9.70 15.66
CA GLN A 52 33.07 8.37 15.24
C GLN A 52 31.63 8.07 15.66
N GLY A 53 31.21 8.48 16.85
CA GLY A 53 29.80 8.32 17.26
C GLY A 53 28.86 9.25 16.51
N THR A 54 29.27 10.50 16.25
CA THR A 54 28.49 11.43 15.41
C THR A 54 28.38 10.93 13.97
N GLN A 55 29.47 10.41 13.39
CA GLN A 55 29.47 9.77 12.06
C GLN A 55 28.51 8.57 12.03
N SER A 56 28.57 7.71 13.04
CA SER A 56 27.73 6.52 13.11
C SER A 56 26.25 6.88 13.31
N LYS A 57 25.96 7.97 14.04
CA LYS A 57 24.60 8.49 14.25
C LYS A 57 24.06 9.12 12.97
N LEU A 58 24.91 9.83 12.23
CA LEU A 58 24.58 10.38 10.91
C LEU A 58 24.28 9.25 9.91
N SER A 59 25.10 8.19 9.87
CA SER A 59 24.83 7.02 9.04
C SER A 59 23.52 6.33 9.42
N MET A 60 23.26 6.14 10.71
CA MET A 60 22.00 5.57 11.20
C MET A 60 20.80 6.44 10.81
N LEU A 61 20.88 7.76 10.97
CA LEU A 61 19.84 8.69 10.54
C LEU A 61 19.64 8.68 9.03
N GLY A 62 20.72 8.58 8.25
CA GLY A 62 20.67 8.43 6.80
C GLY A 62 19.96 7.15 6.36
N SER A 63 20.29 6.02 6.97
CA SER A 63 19.58 4.75 6.74
C SER A 63 18.10 4.86 7.13
N LYS A 64 17.80 5.48 8.28
CA LYS A 64 16.41 5.67 8.74
C LYS A 64 15.62 6.57 7.79
N LEU A 65 16.22 7.63 7.27
CA LEU A 65 15.60 8.52 6.28
C LEU A 65 15.35 7.77 4.97
N GLN A 66 16.31 6.99 4.49
CA GLN A 66 16.16 6.19 3.28
C GLN A 66 15.02 5.18 3.42
N GLU A 67 14.95 4.51 4.57
CA GLU A 67 13.87 3.57 4.88
C GLU A 67 12.50 4.26 5.01
N GLN A 68 12.45 5.46 5.60
CA GLN A 68 11.22 6.26 5.61
C GLN A 68 10.80 6.69 4.21
N ASN A 69 11.73 7.11 3.35
CA ASN A 69 11.43 7.43 1.96
C ASN A 69 10.87 6.22 1.20
N ARG A 70 11.45 5.03 1.41
CA ARG A 70 10.91 3.78 0.84
C ARG A 70 9.49 3.50 1.33
N ALA A 71 9.22 3.68 2.61
CA ALA A 71 7.88 3.52 3.17
C ALA A 71 6.89 4.51 2.54
N VAL A 72 7.27 5.78 2.37
CA VAL A 72 6.45 6.82 1.73
C VAL A 72 6.20 6.50 0.25
N GLU A 73 7.22 6.07 -0.50
CA GLU A 73 7.03 5.63 -1.89
C GLU A 73 6.07 4.45 -1.99
N GLN A 74 6.18 3.48 -1.07
CA GLN A 74 5.29 2.34 -1.02
C GLN A 74 3.86 2.76 -0.69
N TYR A 75 3.67 3.71 0.23
CA TYR A 75 2.37 4.31 0.51
C TYR A 75 1.80 4.98 -0.74
N CYS A 76 2.54 5.85 -1.40
CA CYS A 76 2.10 6.54 -2.62
C CYS A 76 1.68 5.54 -3.71
N ARG A 77 2.49 4.50 -3.95
CA ARG A 77 2.15 3.44 -4.93
C ARG A 77 0.86 2.72 -4.57
N SER A 78 0.69 2.36 -3.30
CA SER A 78 -0.51 1.66 -2.82
C SER A 78 -1.75 2.55 -2.94
N LEU A 79 -1.62 3.85 -2.68
CA LEU A 79 -2.69 4.84 -2.78
C LEU A 79 -3.13 5.04 -4.23
N VAL A 80 -2.17 5.13 -5.16
CA VAL A 80 -2.45 5.19 -6.60
C VAL A 80 -3.15 3.91 -7.08
N ALA A 81 -2.65 2.74 -6.67
CA ALA A 81 -3.26 1.46 -7.03
C ALA A 81 -4.70 1.33 -6.51
N ALA A 82 -4.95 1.73 -5.25
CA ALA A 82 -6.28 1.73 -4.67
C ALA A 82 -7.24 2.68 -5.40
N ASN A 83 -6.78 3.88 -5.76
CA ASN A 83 -7.57 4.84 -6.54
C ASN A 83 -7.91 4.31 -7.94
N GLN A 84 -6.95 3.66 -8.61
CA GLN A 84 -7.19 3.05 -9.92
C GLN A 84 -8.25 1.95 -9.80
N LYS A 85 -8.12 1.05 -8.83
CA LYS A 85 -9.09 -0.03 -8.58
C LYS A 85 -10.49 0.49 -8.27
N LEU A 86 -10.59 1.57 -7.49
CA LEU A 86 -11.87 2.22 -7.21
C LEU A 86 -12.50 2.80 -8.49
N THR A 87 -11.69 3.44 -9.32
CA THR A 87 -12.11 4.02 -10.61
C THR A 87 -12.59 2.95 -11.59
N ASP A 88 -11.85 1.84 -11.68
CA ASP A 88 -12.18 0.71 -12.53
C ASP A 88 -13.47 0.03 -12.06
N SER A 89 -13.63 -0.16 -10.74
CA SER A 89 -14.85 -0.70 -10.14
C SER A 89 -16.06 0.19 -10.42
N SER A 90 -15.93 1.51 -10.26
CA SER A 90 -16.98 2.47 -10.56
C SER A 90 -17.39 2.41 -12.04
N THR A 91 -16.41 2.40 -12.94
CA THR A 91 -16.65 2.29 -14.39
C THR A 91 -17.36 0.98 -14.75
N ARG A 92 -16.94 -0.14 -14.13
CA ARG A 92 -17.55 -1.44 -14.35
C ARG A 92 -18.98 -1.49 -13.81
N GLN A 93 -19.24 -0.85 -12.66
CA GLN A 93 -20.58 -0.73 -12.10
C GLN A 93 -21.52 0.03 -13.03
N GLU A 94 -21.08 1.15 -13.60
CA GLU A 94 -21.90 1.91 -14.56
C GLU A 94 -22.19 1.09 -15.83
N LYS A 95 -21.20 0.38 -16.39
CA LYS A 95 -21.43 -0.54 -17.52
C LYS A 95 -22.46 -1.61 -17.18
N MET A 96 -22.41 -2.16 -15.97
CA MET A 96 -23.33 -3.20 -15.51
C MET A 96 -24.75 -2.64 -15.36
N LYS A 97 -24.90 -1.42 -14.82
CA LYS A 97 -26.17 -0.72 -14.70
C LYS A 97 -26.79 -0.47 -16.07
N THR A 98 -26.02 0.05 -17.02
CA THR A 98 -26.48 0.29 -18.40
C THR A 98 -26.92 -1.00 -19.09
N SER A 99 -26.14 -2.08 -18.94
CA SER A 99 -26.50 -3.39 -19.53
C SER A 99 -27.78 -3.95 -18.93
N LEU A 100 -28.01 -3.75 -17.62
CA LEU A 100 -29.20 -4.21 -16.92
C LEU A 100 -30.45 -3.38 -17.31
N MET A 101 -30.28 -2.08 -17.57
CA MET A 101 -31.33 -1.24 -18.14
C MET A 101 -31.68 -1.64 -19.58
N ALA A 102 -30.66 -1.89 -20.41
CA ALA A 102 -30.86 -2.35 -21.79
C ALA A 102 -31.62 -3.69 -21.84
N ALA A 103 -31.18 -4.67 -21.04
CA ALA A 103 -31.85 -5.98 -20.95
C ALA A 103 -33.30 -5.86 -20.47
N ARG A 104 -33.59 -4.95 -19.53
CA ARG A 104 -34.98 -4.68 -19.09
C ARG A 104 -35.83 -4.09 -20.21
N SER A 105 -35.30 -3.13 -20.96
CA SER A 105 -36.03 -2.55 -22.10
C SER A 105 -36.32 -3.57 -23.19
N GLU A 106 -35.36 -4.47 -23.46
CA GLU A 106 -35.53 -5.57 -24.41
C GLU A 106 -36.68 -6.51 -23.98
N LEU A 107 -36.69 -6.89 -22.70
CA LEU A 107 -37.75 -7.72 -22.09
C LEU A 107 -39.13 -7.07 -22.20
N GLU A 108 -39.23 -5.77 -21.93
CA GLU A 108 -40.48 -5.02 -22.02
C GLU A 108 -41.00 -4.93 -23.46
N LYS A 109 -40.11 -4.75 -24.45
CA LYS A 109 -40.48 -4.78 -25.87
C LYS A 109 -40.97 -6.15 -26.32
N SER A 110 -40.30 -7.23 -25.90
CA SER A 110 -40.75 -8.59 -26.20
C SER A 110 -42.13 -8.86 -25.62
N TYR A 111 -42.36 -8.46 -24.35
CA TYR A 111 -43.65 -8.67 -23.68
C TYR A 111 -44.82 -7.92 -24.36
N ASN A 112 -44.55 -6.73 -24.90
CA ASN A 112 -45.55 -5.95 -25.63
C ASN A 112 -45.74 -6.40 -27.08
N SER A 113 -44.81 -7.18 -27.65
CA SER A 113 -44.91 -7.72 -29.00
C SER A 113 -45.64 -9.08 -29.05
N ASP A 114 -45.67 -9.81 -27.94
CA ASP A 114 -46.38 -11.09 -27.79
C ASP A 114 -47.86 -10.93 -27.38
N ARG A 115 -48.36 -9.69 -27.33
CA ARG A 115 -49.71 -9.32 -26.87
C ARG A 115 -50.53 -8.68 -27.99
#